data_AF-A0A4Y8R6B1-F1
#
_entry.id   AF-A0A4Y8R6B1-F1
#
_cell.length_a   1.000
_cell.length_b   1.000
_cell.length_c   1.000
_cell.angle_alpha   90.00
_cell.angle_beta   90.00
_cell.angle_gamma   90.00
#
_symmetry.space_group_name_H-M   'P 1'
#
loop_
_entity.id
_entity.type
_entity.pdbx_description
1 polymer ?
#
loop_
_entity_poly.entity_id
_entity_poly.type
_entity_poly.pdbx_seq_one_letter_code
_entity_poly.pdbx_strand_id
1 'polypeptide(L)'
;MREDLRRAWTALEDDLDGDVQAVRRFFVAYRDLVVPRVDAAAVALARGDDEEARSTLLTVRSTSLMVGAAEVGDAASALLDRHFASHRTTADEARALGTLRAVARSACDEVALLLGDPPPAAGQPVGSNR
;
A
#
# COMPACT_ATOMS: atom_id res chain seq x y z
N MET A 1 -3.47 -14.20 -6.10
CA MET A 1 -4.15 -12.90 -6.09
C MET A 1 -5.49 -13.02 -5.38
N ARG A 2 -5.79 -12.12 -4.46
CA ARG A 2 -7.05 -12.06 -3.72
C ARG A 2 -8.23 -11.69 -4.64
N GLU A 3 -9.41 -12.23 -4.35
CA GLU A 3 -10.61 -12.06 -5.18
C GLU A 3 -11.06 -10.61 -5.31
N ASP A 4 -11.18 -9.91 -4.18
CA ASP A 4 -11.68 -8.52 -4.17
C ASP A 4 -10.72 -7.56 -4.87
N LEU A 5 -9.41 -7.76 -4.69
CA LEU A 5 -8.39 -6.99 -5.38
C LEU A 5 -8.51 -7.22 -6.89
N ARG A 6 -8.53 -8.48 -7.34
CA ARG A 6 -8.68 -8.78 -8.77
C ARG A 6 -9.94 -8.17 -9.35
N ARG A 7 -11.08 -8.31 -8.67
CA ARG A 7 -12.37 -7.74 -9.11
C ARG A 7 -12.28 -6.22 -9.27
N ALA A 8 -11.68 -5.52 -8.31
CA ALA A 8 -11.55 -4.07 -8.37
C ALA A 8 -10.69 -3.61 -9.56
N TRP A 9 -9.56 -4.28 -9.82
CA TRP A 9 -8.66 -3.90 -10.90
C TRP A 9 -9.19 -4.29 -12.28
N THR A 10 -9.93 -5.39 -12.41
CA THR A 10 -10.66 -5.73 -13.65
C THR A 10 -11.81 -4.77 -13.90
N ALA A 11 -12.59 -4.41 -12.87
CA ALA A 11 -13.67 -3.42 -13.02
C ALA A 11 -13.13 -2.04 -13.43
N LEU A 12 -11.97 -1.64 -12.91
CA LEU A 12 -11.31 -0.40 -13.33
C LEU A 12 -10.88 -0.42 -14.80
N GLU A 13 -10.44 -1.57 -15.31
CA GLU A 13 -10.13 -1.73 -16.75
C GLU A 13 -11.40 -1.57 -17.60
N ASP A 14 -12.51 -2.19 -17.17
CA ASP A 14 -13.81 -2.07 -17.84
C ASP A 14 -14.33 -0.62 -17.82
N ASP A 15 -14.23 0.08 -16.68
CA ASP A 15 -14.63 1.48 -16.50
C ASP A 15 -13.78 2.47 -17.35
N LEU A 16 -12.60 2.02 -17.79
CA LEU A 16 -11.70 2.77 -18.67
C LEU A 16 -11.76 2.28 -20.12
N ASP A 17 -12.87 1.67 -20.53
CA ASP A 17 -13.11 1.13 -21.88
C ASP A 17 -12.01 0.16 -22.37
N GLY A 18 -11.37 -0.56 -21.45
CA GLY A 18 -10.24 -1.45 -21.75
C GLY A 18 -8.89 -0.74 -21.94
N ASP A 19 -8.74 0.53 -21.54
CA ASP A 19 -7.44 1.23 -21.57
C ASP A 19 -6.49 0.71 -20.49
N VAL A 20 -5.85 -0.42 -20.79
CA VAL A 20 -4.82 -1.06 -19.94
C VAL A 20 -3.67 -0.09 -19.59
N GLN A 21 -3.34 0.87 -20.45
CA GLN A 21 -2.26 1.82 -20.16
C GLN A 21 -2.70 2.87 -19.13
N ALA A 22 -3.96 3.28 -19.12
CA ALA A 22 -4.52 4.11 -18.05
C ALA A 22 -4.52 3.36 -16.72
N VAL A 23 -4.92 2.09 -16.70
CA VAL A 23 -4.88 1.24 -15.50
C VAL A 23 -3.45 1.10 -14.97
N ARG A 24 -2.45 0.87 -15.85
CA ARG A 24 -1.03 0.81 -15.45
C ARG A 24 -0.53 2.13 -14.86
N ARG A 25 -0.83 3.27 -15.47
CA ARG A 25 -0.46 4.58 -14.93
C ARG A 25 -1.08 4.81 -13.56
N PHE A 26 -2.34 4.44 -13.39
CA PHE A 26 -3.03 4.50 -12.11
C PHE A 26 -2.37 3.59 -11.06
N PHE A 27 -2.03 2.36 -11.43
CA PHE A 27 -1.31 1.44 -10.55
C PHE A 27 0.04 1.99 -10.09
N VAL A 28 0.83 2.55 -11.01
CA VAL A 28 2.11 3.19 -10.67
C VAL A 28 1.88 4.33 -9.67
N ALA A 29 0.89 5.20 -9.91
CA ALA A 29 0.55 6.28 -8.99
C ALA A 29 0.13 5.77 -7.60
N TYR A 30 -0.68 4.70 -7.54
CA TYR A 30 -1.07 4.06 -6.28
C TYR A 30 0.13 3.49 -5.53
N ARG A 31 0.98 2.70 -6.20
CA ARG A 31 2.17 2.07 -5.62
C ARG A 31 3.14 3.12 -5.08
N ASP A 32 3.43 4.13 -5.89
CA ASP A 32 4.37 5.21 -5.57
C ASP A 32 3.83 6.13 -4.47
N LEU A 33 2.53 6.06 -4.18
CA LEU A 33 1.89 6.71 -3.03
C LEU A 33 1.93 5.85 -1.78
N VAL A 34 1.49 4.58 -1.87
CA VAL A 34 1.17 3.76 -0.69
C VAL A 34 2.42 3.24 0.01
N VAL A 35 3.43 2.77 -0.74
CA VAL A 35 4.64 2.18 -0.16
C VAL A 35 5.44 3.24 0.61
N PRO A 36 5.75 4.43 0.04
CA PRO A 36 6.45 5.46 0.78
C PRO A 36 5.65 5.98 1.98
N ARG A 37 4.32 6.01 1.91
CA ARG A 37 3.49 6.44 3.05
C ARG A 37 3.49 5.44 4.20
N VAL A 38 3.51 4.15 3.94
CA VAL A 38 3.69 3.15 5.02
C VAL A 38 5.03 3.36 5.74
N ASP A 39 6.10 3.67 4.99
CA ASP A 39 7.40 3.97 5.59
C ASP A 39 7.44 5.33 6.30
N ALA A 40 6.76 6.34 5.78
CA ALA A 40 6.61 7.63 6.45
C ALA A 40 5.87 7.49 7.79
N ALA A 41 4.79 6.69 7.82
CA ALA A 41 4.07 6.38 9.06
C ALA A 41 4.98 5.69 10.09
N ALA A 42 5.84 4.76 9.66
CA ALA A 42 6.82 4.13 10.53
C ALA A 42 7.79 5.14 11.16
N VAL A 43 8.25 6.11 10.37
CA VAL A 43 9.16 7.17 10.83
C VAL A 43 8.45 8.11 11.81
N ALA A 44 7.22 8.51 11.52
CA ALA A 44 6.42 9.35 12.41
C ALA A 44 6.17 8.66 13.76
N LEU A 45 5.76 7.38 13.74
CA LEU A 45 5.58 6.56 14.94
C LEU A 45 6.87 6.45 15.76
N ALA A 46 8.02 6.23 15.12
CA ALA A 46 9.31 6.15 15.80
C ALA A 46 9.74 7.48 16.45
N ARG A 47 9.27 8.62 15.93
CA ARG A 47 9.51 9.96 16.47
C ARG A 47 8.50 10.37 17.54
N GLY A 48 7.42 9.61 17.73
CA GLY A 48 6.30 9.99 18.58
C GLY A 48 5.46 11.13 17.99
N ASP A 49 5.46 11.29 16.67
CA ASP A 49 4.63 12.27 15.97
C ASP A 49 3.27 11.64 15.64
N ASP A 50 2.38 11.64 16.64
CA ASP A 50 1.09 10.95 16.58
C ASP A 50 0.15 11.57 15.53
N GLU A 51 0.23 12.89 15.29
CA GLU A 51 -0.60 13.58 14.30
C GLU A 51 -0.20 13.19 12.87
N GLU A 52 1.10 13.25 12.56
CA GLU A 52 1.62 12.85 11.26
C GLU A 52 1.41 11.36 11.00
N ALA A 53 1.64 10.52 12.02
CA ALA A 53 1.37 9.09 11.95
C ALA A 53 -0.10 8.81 11.63
N ARG A 54 -1.03 9.48 12.34
CA ARG A 54 -2.48 9.34 12.11
C ARG A 54 -2.88 9.76 10.70
N SER A 55 -2.45 10.95 10.27
CA SER A 55 -2.76 11.50 8.95
C SER A 55 -2.27 10.57 7.84
N THR A 56 -1.03 10.08 7.97
CA THR A 56 -0.42 9.18 7.00
C THR A 56 -1.13 7.83 6.93
N LEU A 57 -1.44 7.22 8.08
CA LEU A 57 -2.15 5.93 8.14
C LEU A 57 -3.59 6.03 7.62
N LEU A 58 -4.29 7.14 7.89
CA LEU A 58 -5.62 7.39 7.31
C LEU A 58 -5.55 7.51 5.78
N THR A 59 -4.50 8.15 5.25
CA THR A 59 -4.29 8.24 3.80
C THR A 59 -4.05 6.84 3.20
N VAL A 60 -3.15 6.05 3.79
CA VAL A 60 -2.88 4.67 3.37
C VAL A 60 -4.17 3.83 3.37
N ARG A 61 -4.97 3.95 4.44
CA ARG A 61 -6.25 3.25 4.58
C ARG A 61 -7.22 3.62 3.47
N SER A 62 -7.55 4.90 3.35
CA SER A 62 -8.58 5.37 2.41
C SER A 62 -8.21 5.08 0.96
N THR A 63 -6.97 5.37 0.57
CA THR A 63 -6.51 5.12 -0.80
C THR A 63 -6.47 3.62 -1.12
N SER A 64 -6.11 2.77 -0.17
CA SER A 64 -6.13 1.32 -0.39
C SER A 64 -7.54 0.75 -0.52
N LEU A 65 -8.49 1.23 0.30
CA LEU A 65 -9.89 0.84 0.19
C LEU A 65 -10.50 1.24 -1.16
N MET A 66 -10.15 2.43 -1.68
CA MET A 66 -10.63 2.90 -2.98
C MET A 66 -10.20 2.00 -4.15
N VAL A 67 -9.06 1.30 -4.03
CA VAL A 67 -8.53 0.43 -5.09
C VAL A 67 -8.76 -1.07 -4.82
N GLY A 68 -9.67 -1.39 -3.89
CA GLY A 68 -9.99 -2.77 -3.53
C GLY A 68 -8.90 -3.50 -2.73
N ALA A 69 -7.86 -2.81 -2.26
CA ALA A 69 -6.82 -3.37 -1.40
C ALA A 69 -7.28 -3.40 0.07
N ALA A 70 -8.40 -4.09 0.34
CA ALA A 70 -9.08 -4.11 1.62
C ALA A 70 -8.17 -4.47 2.80
N GLU A 71 -7.36 -5.54 2.66
CA GLU A 71 -6.45 -5.97 3.73
C GLU A 71 -5.38 -4.91 4.08
N VAL A 72 -4.97 -4.07 3.14
CA VAL A 72 -4.06 -2.95 3.44
C VAL A 72 -4.79 -1.89 4.26
N GLY A 73 -6.05 -1.61 3.92
CA GLY A 73 -6.93 -0.74 4.69
C GLY A 73 -7.22 -1.27 6.10
N ASP A 74 -7.46 -2.57 6.22
CA ASP A 74 -7.70 -3.23 7.51
C ASP A 74 -6.45 -3.25 8.38
N ALA A 75 -5.28 -3.54 7.80
CA ALA A 75 -4.01 -3.48 8.51
C ALA A 75 -3.68 -2.05 8.98
N ALA A 76 -3.99 -1.03 8.18
CA ALA A 76 -3.83 0.37 8.58
C ALA A 76 -4.80 0.74 9.71
N SER A 77 -6.05 0.30 9.65
CA SER A 77 -7.05 0.49 10.72
C SER A 77 -6.60 -0.20 12.02
N ALA A 78 -6.14 -1.44 11.91
CA ALA A 78 -5.60 -2.21 13.01
C ALA A 78 -4.40 -1.53 13.69
N LEU A 79 -3.52 -0.86 12.94
CA LEU A 79 -2.42 -0.08 13.50
C LEU A 79 -2.90 1.21 14.17
N LEU A 80 -3.84 1.93 13.54
CA LEU A 80 -4.48 3.12 14.14
C LEU A 80 -5.12 2.79 15.49
N ASP A 81 -5.95 1.74 15.54
CA ASP A 81 -6.67 1.33 16.75
C ASP A 81 -5.70 0.99 17.89
N ARG A 82 -4.58 0.31 17.57
CA ARG A 82 -3.55 -0.06 18.55
C ARG A 82 -2.77 1.14 19.06
N HIS A 83 -2.40 2.04 18.15
CA HIS A 83 -1.60 3.22 18.50
C HIS A 83 -2.38 4.17 19.43
N PHE A 84 -3.68 4.33 19.18
CA PHE A 84 -4.56 5.19 19.98
C PHE A 84 -5.27 4.47 21.13
N ALA A 85 -4.95 3.20 21.39
CA ALA A 85 -5.47 2.47 22.55
C ALA A 85 -4.76 2.91 23.85
N SER A 86 -5.52 2.99 24.94
CA SER A 86 -5.02 3.37 26.27
C SER A 86 -3.96 2.42 26.86
N HIS A 87 -3.78 1.23 26.28
CA HIS A 87 -2.83 0.21 26.72
C HIS A 87 -1.86 -0.23 25.59
N ARG A 88 -1.43 0.72 24.75
CA ARG A 88 -0.51 0.43 23.65
C ARG A 88 0.80 -0.19 24.15
N THR A 89 1.27 -1.22 23.46
CA THR A 89 2.63 -1.72 23.61
C THR A 89 3.41 -1.46 22.32
N THR A 90 4.66 -1.02 22.46
CA THR A 90 5.55 -0.79 21.31
C THR A 90 5.76 -2.07 20.49
N ALA A 91 5.69 -3.24 21.13
CA ALA A 91 5.81 -4.53 20.45
C ALA A 91 4.60 -4.83 19.55
N ASP A 92 3.38 -4.52 20.01
CA ASP A 92 2.17 -4.71 19.21
C ASP A 92 2.07 -3.72 18.04
N GLU A 93 2.48 -2.46 18.25
CA GLU A 93 2.61 -1.46 17.19
C GLU A 93 3.62 -1.90 16.13
N ALA A 94 4.82 -2.35 16.55
CA ALA A 94 5.85 -2.83 15.63
C ALA A 94 5.38 -4.05 14.82
N ARG A 95 4.66 -4.98 15.46
CA ARG A 95 4.05 -6.14 14.77
C ARG A 95 3.00 -5.69 13.76
N ALA A 96 2.09 -4.80 14.15
CA ALA A 96 1.04 -4.29 13.27
C ALA A 96 1.62 -3.53 12.06
N LEU A 97 2.66 -2.72 12.29
CA LEU A 97 3.40 -2.03 11.22
C LEU A 97 4.11 -3.02 10.28
N GLY A 98 4.71 -4.07 10.82
CA GLY A 98 5.29 -5.16 10.03
C GLY A 98 4.24 -5.83 9.13
N THR A 99 3.07 -6.13 9.68
CA THR A 99 1.93 -6.64 8.90
C THR A 99 1.51 -5.67 7.80
N LEU A 100 1.32 -4.38 8.11
CA LEU A 100 0.94 -3.36 7.13
C LEU A 100 1.91 -3.29 5.95
N ARG A 101 3.23 -3.30 6.22
CA ARG A 101 4.27 -3.33 5.18
C ARG A 101 4.16 -4.57 4.30
N ALA A 102 4.00 -5.74 4.92
CA ALA A 102 3.92 -7.00 4.19
C ALA A 102 2.69 -7.04 3.27
N VAL A 103 1.51 -6.66 3.78
CA VAL A 103 0.28 -6.67 2.97
C VAL A 103 0.29 -5.61 1.87
N ALA A 104 0.84 -4.42 2.13
CA ALA A 104 0.94 -3.37 1.12
C ALA A 104 1.84 -3.80 -0.05
N ARG A 105 2.98 -4.43 0.26
CA ARG A 105 3.88 -4.98 -0.76
C ARG A 105 3.23 -6.12 -1.53
N SER A 106 2.63 -7.09 -0.83
CA SER A 106 1.93 -8.22 -1.46
C SER A 106 0.81 -7.76 -2.39
N ALA A 107 0.03 -6.75 -1.99
CA ALA A 107 -1.02 -6.20 -2.83
C ALA A 107 -0.46 -5.54 -4.10
N CYS A 108 0.64 -4.78 -3.98
CA CYS A 108 1.31 -4.20 -5.14
C CYS A 108 1.86 -5.28 -6.08
N ASP A 109 2.51 -6.31 -5.55
CA ASP A 109 3.06 -7.40 -6.34
C ASP A 109 1.96 -8.19 -7.07
N GLU A 110 0.82 -8.44 -6.40
CA GLU A 110 -0.34 -9.11 -6.99
C GLU A 110 -0.96 -8.31 -8.16
N VAL A 111 -1.10 -6.99 -8.02
CA VAL A 111 -1.62 -6.12 -9.09
C VAL A 111 -0.60 -6.01 -10.23
N ALA A 112 0.69 -5.89 -9.92
CA ALA A 112 1.75 -5.85 -10.92
C ALA A 112 1.72 -7.12 -11.80
N LEU A 113 1.60 -8.29 -11.16
CA LEU A 113 1.42 -9.57 -11.86
C LEU A 113 0.14 -9.62 -12.71
N LEU A 114 -0.99 -9.11 -12.20
CA LEU A 114 -2.24 -9.04 -12.96
C LEU A 114 -2.08 -8.20 -14.23
N LEU A 115 -1.43 -7.04 -14.11
CA LEU A 115 -1.20 -6.14 -15.23
C LEU A 115 -0.09 -6.65 -16.15
N GLY A 116 0.63 -7.72 -15.83
CA GLY A 116 1.78 -8.18 -16.61
C GLY A 116 2.97 -7.20 -16.58
N ASP A 117 3.06 -6.36 -15.55
CA ASP A 117 4.28 -5.63 -15.18
C ASP A 117 4.96 -6.42 -14.07
N PRO A 118 5.99 -7.26 -14.36
CA PRO A 118 6.69 -7.96 -13.29
C PRO A 118 7.31 -6.95 -12.31
N PRO A 119 7.38 -7.27 -11.00
CA PRO A 119 8.04 -6.41 -10.03
C PRO A 119 9.46 -6.11 -10.51
N PRO A 120 9.99 -4.88 -10.27
CA PRO A 120 11.34 -4.54 -10.70
C PRO A 120 12.29 -5.58 -10.12
N ALA A 121 12.99 -6.30 -10.99
CA ALA A 121 13.98 -7.29 -10.58
C ALA A 121 14.97 -6.61 -9.63
N ALA A 122 15.09 -7.13 -8.41
CA ALA A 122 16.07 -6.64 -7.46
C ALA A 122 17.46 -6.77 -8.08
N GLY A 123 18.04 -5.65 -8.55
CA GLY A 123 19.44 -5.56 -8.93
C GLY A 123 19.79 -5.40 -10.41
N GLN A 124 19.00 -4.72 -11.24
CA GLN A 124 19.54 -4.23 -12.52
C GLN A 124 20.12 -2.81 -12.38
N PRO A 125 21.44 -2.60 -12.59
CA PRO A 125 22.03 -1.27 -12.58
C PRO A 125 21.49 -0.48 -13.77
N VAL A 126 21.14 0.78 -13.51
CA VAL A 126 20.76 1.76 -14.53
C VAL A 126 21.93 1.87 -15.52
N GLY A 127 21.73 1.30 -16.72
CA GLY A 127 22.67 1.45 -17.82
C GLY A 127 22.79 2.93 -18.17
N SER A 128 23.95 3.51 -17.86
CA SER A 128 24.38 4.79 -18.40
C SER A 128 24.49 4.65 -19.91
N ASN A 129 23.55 5.24 -20.66
CA ASN A 129 23.77 5.53 -22.07
C ASN A 129 24.68 6.76 -22.16
N ARG A 130 25.87 6.53 -22.68
CA ARG A 130 26.80 7.55 -23.18
C ARG A 130 26.79 7.50 -24.69
#